data_AF-A0A929RMP9-F1
#
_entry.id   AF-A0A929RMP9-F1
#
_cell.length_a   1.000
_cell.length_b   1.000
_cell.length_c   1.000
_cell.angle_alpha   90.00
_cell.angle_beta   90.00
_cell.angle_gamma   90.00
#
_symmetry.space_group_name_H-M   'P 1'
#
loop_
_entity.id
_entity.type
_entity.pdbx_description
1 polymer ?
#
loop_
_entity_poly.entity_id
_entity_poly.type
_entity_poly.pdbx_seq_one_letter_code
_entity_poly.pdbx_strand_id
1 'polypeptide(L)'
;MKKNGHTAAGAQRWKCTSCALSTTCPSGRARRHEQADELADFIAWATSRHTQDEQEGSARAFRRRTCWCWQVPVPHPPVTGQVHDQIFIDGMHLSGE
;
A
#
# COMPACT_ATOMS: atom_id res chain seq x y z
N MET A 1 2.53 19.02 20.01
CA MET A 1 2.13 19.88 18.87
C MET A 1 0.67 20.28 19.06
N LYS A 2 0.28 21.50 18.70
CA LYS A 2 -1.12 21.96 18.74
C LYS A 2 -1.57 22.50 17.38
N LYS A 3 -2.87 22.39 17.07
CA LYS A 3 -3.45 23.02 15.86
C LYS A 3 -3.25 24.54 15.93
N ASN A 4 -2.87 25.15 14.81
CA ASN A 4 -2.55 26.58 14.71
C ASN A 4 -3.09 27.18 13.40
N GLY A 5 -4.39 26.97 13.16
CA GLY A 5 -5.07 27.43 11.96
C GLY A 5 -4.68 26.67 10.68
N HIS A 6 -5.05 27.24 9.53
CA HIS A 6 -4.77 26.70 8.21
C HIS A 6 -3.85 27.65 7.41
N THR A 7 -3.14 27.12 6.43
CA THR A 7 -2.46 27.95 5.42
C THR A 7 -3.47 28.55 4.44
N ALA A 8 -3.03 29.50 3.61
CA ALA A 8 -3.88 30.05 2.53
C ALA A 8 -4.39 28.97 1.56
N ALA A 9 -3.64 27.87 1.40
CA ALA A 9 -4.03 26.69 0.62
C ALA A 9 -4.91 25.68 1.40
N GLY A 10 -5.42 26.05 2.58
CA GLY A 10 -6.31 25.21 3.40
C GLY A 10 -5.62 24.11 4.21
N ALA A 11 -4.29 23.95 4.13
CA ALA A 11 -3.60 22.88 4.86
C ALA A 11 -3.50 23.20 6.36
N GLN A 12 -3.75 22.20 7.22
CA GLN A 12 -3.65 22.36 8.67
C GLN A 12 -2.19 22.71 9.08
N ARG A 13 -2.03 23.85 9.75
CA ARG A 13 -0.78 24.27 10.39
C ARG A 13 -0.75 23.80 11.84
N TRP A 14 0.40 23.31 12.27
CA TRP A 14 0.68 22.82 13.61
C TRP A 14 1.80 23.64 14.24
N LYS A 15 1.66 23.99 15.52
CA LYS A 15 2.68 24.73 16.28
C LYS A 15 3.27 23.83 17.36
N CYS A 16 4.60 23.83 17.46
CA CYS A 16 5.31 23.15 18.54
C CYS A 16 5.03 23.84 19.86
N THR A 17 4.73 23.04 20.88
CA THR A 17 4.43 23.53 22.24
C THR A 17 5.69 23.82 23.04
N SER A 18 6.86 23.29 22.65
CA SER A 18 8.14 23.53 23.33
C SER A 18 8.97 24.66 22.71
N CYS A 19 9.04 24.73 21.38
CA CYS A 19 9.91 25.70 20.68
C CYS A 19 9.16 26.72 19.80
N ALA A 20 7.83 26.71 19.80
CA ALA A 20 6.97 27.61 19.02
C ALA A 20 7.13 27.59 17.48
N LEU A 21 8.00 26.75 16.92
CA LEU A 21 8.12 26.52 15.48
C LEU A 21 6.80 26.01 14.90
N SER A 22 6.45 26.50 13.70
CA SER A 22 5.26 26.09 12.97
C SER A 22 5.63 25.20 11.81
N THR A 23 4.84 24.15 11.59
CA THR A 23 4.96 23.24 10.46
C THR A 23 3.58 22.95 9.90
N THR A 24 3.51 22.54 8.65
CA THR A 24 2.32 21.91 8.07
C THR A 24 2.56 20.41 8.06
N CYS A 25 1.57 19.60 8.42
CA CYS A 25 1.68 18.17 8.15
C CYS A 25 1.64 18.00 6.63
N PRO A 26 2.71 17.56 5.96
CA PRO A 26 2.65 17.38 4.51
C PRO A 26 1.61 16.31 4.21
N SER A 27 0.78 16.53 3.20
CA SER A 27 -0.22 15.57 2.70
C SER A 27 0.33 14.15 2.52
N GLY A 28 1.64 14.01 2.30
CA GLY A 28 2.33 12.72 2.22
C GLY A 28 2.22 11.83 3.47
N ARG A 29 2.05 12.37 4.69
CA ARG A 29 1.85 11.50 5.88
C ARG A 29 0.45 10.91 5.92
N ALA A 30 -0.57 11.69 5.55
CA ALA A 30 -1.94 11.20 5.42
C ALA A 30 -2.04 10.15 4.31
N ARG A 31 -1.47 10.44 3.13
CA ARG A 31 -1.40 9.49 2.01
C ARG A 31 -0.68 8.18 2.36
N ARG A 32 0.39 8.22 3.17
CA ARG A 32 1.07 7.01 3.65
C ARG A 32 0.21 6.19 4.60
N HIS A 33 -0.60 6.83 5.43
CA HIS A 33 -1.56 6.13 6.29
C HIS A 33 -2.64 5.46 5.45
N GLU A 34 -3.23 6.18 4.50
CA GLU A 34 -4.21 5.61 3.55
C GLU A 34 -3.64 4.41 2.79
N GLN A 35 -2.39 4.49 2.32
CA GLN A 35 -1.72 3.34 1.67
C GLN A 35 -1.46 2.16 2.61
N ALA A 36 -1.17 2.42 3.89
CA ALA A 36 -0.99 1.34 4.86
C ALA A 36 -2.31 0.60 5.12
N ASP A 37 -3.41 1.35 5.23
CA ASP A 37 -4.75 0.79 5.43
C ASP A 37 -5.20 0.02 4.18
N GLU A 38 -5.02 0.59 2.97
CA GLU A 38 -5.31 -0.10 1.71
C GLU A 38 -4.52 -1.40 1.53
N LEU A 39 -3.26 -1.44 1.99
CA LEU A 39 -2.44 -2.64 1.96
C LEU A 39 -2.93 -3.70 2.95
N ALA A 40 -3.35 -3.29 4.15
CA ALA A 40 -3.92 -4.21 5.14
C ALA A 40 -5.20 -4.86 4.61
N ASP A 41 -6.10 -4.06 4.02
CA ASP A 41 -7.31 -4.55 3.36
C ASP A 41 -6.98 -5.51 2.21
N PHE A 42 -6.00 -5.16 1.38
CA PHE A 42 -5.55 -5.99 0.27
C PHE A 42 -5.05 -7.36 0.75
N ILE A 43 -4.19 -7.39 1.77
CA ILE A 43 -3.67 -8.64 2.34
C ILE A 43 -4.80 -9.47 2.93
N ALA A 44 -5.66 -8.86 3.75
CA ALA A 44 -6.80 -9.54 4.37
C ALA A 44 -7.70 -10.20 3.31
N TRP A 45 -8.02 -9.47 2.24
CA TRP A 45 -8.76 -10.01 1.10
C TRP A 45 -8.01 -11.14 0.39
N ALA A 46 -6.75 -10.91 -0.01
CA ALA A 46 -5.96 -11.84 -0.82
C ALA A 46 -5.69 -13.18 -0.12
N THR A 47 -5.68 -13.19 1.22
CA THR A 47 -5.52 -14.41 2.03
C THR A 47 -6.84 -15.03 2.50
N SER A 48 -7.98 -14.43 2.15
CA SER A 48 -9.31 -14.92 2.52
C SER A 48 -9.96 -15.73 1.41
N ARG A 49 -11.15 -16.29 1.69
CA ARG A 49 -12.04 -16.87 0.67
C ARG A 49 -12.99 -15.83 0.05
N HIS A 50 -12.88 -14.55 0.45
CA HIS A 50 -13.80 -13.51 0.00
C HIS A 50 -13.53 -13.10 -1.45
N THR A 51 -14.61 -12.92 -2.19
CA THR A 51 -14.61 -12.32 -3.50
C THR A 51 -14.38 -10.80 -3.39
N GLN A 52 -14.01 -10.18 -4.51
CA GLN A 52 -13.82 -8.72 -4.55
C GLN A 52 -15.14 -7.94 -4.39
N ASP A 53 -16.28 -8.55 -4.70
CA ASP A 53 -17.61 -7.94 -4.55
C ASP A 53 -18.08 -7.88 -3.09
N GLU A 54 -17.45 -8.66 -2.21
CA GLU A 54 -17.68 -8.62 -0.76
C GLU A 54 -16.86 -7.54 -0.05
N GLN A 55 -15.97 -6.85 -0.77
CA GLN A 55 -15.16 -5.75 -0.22
C GLN A 55 -15.95 -4.44 -0.23
N GLU A 56 -15.64 -3.54 0.70
CA GLU A 56 -16.35 -2.26 0.79
C GLU A 56 -16.33 -1.48 -0.54
N GLY A 57 -17.52 -1.05 -0.97
CA GLY A 57 -17.73 -0.43 -2.28
C GLY A 57 -18.05 -1.46 -3.37
N SER A 58 -17.65 -1.17 -4.61
CA SER A 58 -17.76 -2.14 -5.71
C SER A 58 -16.43 -2.85 -5.91
N ALA A 59 -16.44 -4.08 -6.45
CA ALA A 59 -15.19 -4.76 -6.83
C ALA A 59 -14.30 -3.91 -7.75
N ARG A 60 -14.92 -3.09 -8.64
CA ARG A 60 -14.16 -2.16 -9.49
C ARG A 60 -13.45 -1.07 -8.67
N ALA A 61 -14.10 -0.53 -7.65
CA ALA A 61 -13.49 0.46 -6.76
C ALA A 61 -12.38 -0.17 -5.92
N PHE A 62 -12.59 -1.39 -5.38
CA PHE A 62 -11.58 -2.16 -4.67
C PHE A 62 -10.34 -2.40 -5.53
N ARG A 63 -10.50 -2.94 -6.75
CA ARG A 63 -9.38 -3.13 -7.69
C ARG A 63 -8.61 -1.85 -7.98
N ARG A 64 -9.31 -0.72 -8.11
CA ARG A 64 -8.65 0.56 -8.41
C ARG A 64 -7.81 1.05 -7.24
N ARG A 65 -8.29 0.91 -5.99
CA ARG A 65 -7.54 1.35 -4.81
C ARG A 65 -6.37 0.43 -4.49
N THR A 66 -6.50 -0.89 -4.68
CA THR A 66 -5.44 -1.86 -4.37
C THR A 66 -4.53 -2.21 -5.54
N CYS A 67 -4.70 -1.61 -6.74
CA CYS A 67 -3.93 -2.00 -7.92
C CYS A 67 -2.40 -1.85 -7.74
N TRP A 68 -1.97 -0.89 -6.92
CA TRP A 68 -0.57 -0.64 -6.64
C TRP A 68 0.08 -1.75 -5.81
N CYS A 69 -0.70 -2.51 -5.03
CA CYS A 69 -0.20 -3.63 -4.23
C CYS A 69 0.38 -4.76 -5.11
N TRP A 70 -0.04 -4.84 -6.37
CA TRP A 70 0.50 -5.78 -7.36
C TRP A 70 1.82 -5.34 -8.00
N GLN A 71 2.27 -4.10 -7.77
CA GLN A 71 3.50 -3.55 -8.35
C GLN A 71 4.72 -3.95 -7.51
N VAL A 72 4.86 -5.24 -7.21
CA VAL A 72 6.02 -5.79 -6.50
C VAL A 72 7.19 -5.87 -7.48
N PRO A 73 8.34 -5.25 -7.18
CA PRO A 73 9.53 -5.39 -8.02
C PRO A 73 9.95 -6.85 -8.12
N VAL A 74 9.89 -7.42 -9.32
CA VAL A 74 10.40 -8.77 -9.58
C VAL A 74 11.89 -8.65 -9.85
N PRO A 75 12.76 -9.30 -9.05
CA PRO A 75 14.19 -9.29 -9.35
C PRO A 75 14.42 -10.04 -10.66
N HIS A 76 15.16 -9.41 -11.58
CA HIS A 76 15.66 -10.12 -12.75
C HIS A 76 16.76 -11.07 -12.28
N PRO A 77 16.64 -12.39 -12.57
CA PRO A 77 17.72 -13.31 -12.25
C PRO A 77 18.99 -12.86 -12.99
N PRO A 78 20.16 -12.91 -12.35
CA PRO A 78 21.40 -12.58 -13.01
C PRO A 78 21.62 -13.52 -14.20
N VAL A 79 22.13 -13.00 -15.31
CA VAL A 79 22.51 -13.84 -16.46
C VAL A 79 23.76 -14.62 -16.05
N THR A 80 23.58 -15.89 -15.68
CA THR A 80 24.67 -16.76 -15.20
C THR A 80 25.46 -17.42 -16.33
N GLY A 81 24.94 -17.40 -17.57
CA GLY A 81 25.51 -18.15 -18.70
C GLY A 81 25.37 -19.67 -18.58
N GLN A 82 24.75 -20.16 -17.50
CA GLN A 82 24.49 -21.58 -17.31
C GLN A 82 23.26 -21.99 -18.10
N VAL A 83 23.42 -22.98 -18.97
CA VAL A 83 22.30 -23.64 -19.65
C VAL A 83 21.88 -24.82 -18.77
N HIS A 84 20.68 -24.77 -18.23
CA HIS A 84 20.09 -25.89 -17.52
C HIS A 84 19.16 -26.66 -18.47
N ASP A 85 19.34 -27.97 -18.58
CA ASP A 85 18.49 -28.82 -19.42
C ASP A 85 17.03 -28.88 -18.93
N GLN A 86 16.81 -28.53 -17.66
CA GLN A 86 15.49 -28.49 -17.02
C GLN A 86 15.39 -27.30 -16.06
N ILE A 87 14.23 -26.64 -16.04
CA ILE A 87 13.89 -25.59 -15.09
C ILE A 87 12.76 -26.12 -14.20
N PHE A 88 13.02 -26.23 -12.90
CA PHE A 88 11.99 -26.53 -11.91
C PHE A 88 11.40 -25.22 -11.40
N ILE A 89 10.16 -24.95 -11.80
CA ILE A 89 9.35 -23.89 -11.21
C ILE A 89 8.45 -24.56 -10.19
N ASP A 90 8.82 -24.50 -8.91
CA ASP A 90 7.92 -24.95 -7.86
C ASP A 90 6.83 -23.87 -7.68
N GLY A 91 5.66 -24.13 -8.26
CA GLY A 91 4.47 -23.33 -8.01
C GLY A 91 3.87 -23.78 -6.68
N MET A 92 3.79 -22.88 -5.70
CA MET A 92 3.15 -23.17 -4.41
C MET A 92 1.72 -23.71 -4.65
N HIS A 93 1.52 -25.00 -4.41
CA HIS A 93 0.21 -25.65 -4.50
C HIS A 93 -0.58 -25.33 -3.23
N LEU A 94 -1.53 -24.38 -3.32
CA LEU A 94 -2.54 -24.19 -2.28
C LEU A 94 -3.65 -25.25 -2.49
N SER A 95 -3.43 -26.48 -2.01
CA SER A 95 -4.52 -27.44 -1.83
C SER A 95 -5.36 -26.97 -0.65
N GLY A 96 -6.50 -26.35 -0.95
CA GLY A 96 -7.50 -25.98 0.06
C GLY A 96 -8.42 -27.16 0.35
N GLU A 97 -8.57 -27.47 1.64
CA GLU A 97 -9.70 -28.25 2.19
C GLU A 97 -11.01 -27.42 2.16
#